data_AF-A0A7L5AI16-F1
#
_entry.id   AF-A0A7L5AI16-F1
#
_cell.length_a   1.000
_cell.length_b   1.000
_cell.length_c   1.000
_cell.angle_alpha   90.00
_cell.angle_beta   90.00
_cell.angle_gamma   90.00
#
_symmetry.space_group_name_H-M   'P 1'
#
loop_
_entity.id
_entity.type
_entity.pdbx_description
1 polymer ?
#
loop_
_entity_poly.entity_id
_entity_poly.type
_entity_poly.pdbx_seq_one_letter_code
_entity_poly.pdbx_strand_id
1 'polypeptide(L)'
;MIRAATARTASARTATVLAATMLAVTLLLAGCASPAAYSEETAQDLQERVLAVTDAAASADYAAAQVRIDELRVAANDALARGELSEERHAAIVSALDLVESDIDAALAAEAAAAEAAAQAAEAEEAARFAEEQRLADEAAAAEDQRLADEAAAAEEAARLAEEKAKEQEKQDGEGKPGKNDND
;
A
#
# COMPACT_ATOMS: atom_id res chain seq x y z
N MET A 1 16.00 11.34 -40.52
CA MET A 1 17.10 12.28 -40.83
C MET A 1 16.61 13.64 -40.37
N ILE A 2 17.13 14.26 -39.31
CA ILE A 2 18.39 15.03 -39.28
C ILE A 2 18.82 15.18 -37.81
N ARG A 3 20.09 14.87 -37.53
CA ARG A 3 20.84 15.26 -36.33
C ARG A 3 21.27 16.72 -36.47
N ALA A 4 21.21 17.50 -35.40
CA ALA A 4 22.14 18.62 -35.22
C ALA A 4 22.38 18.87 -33.73
N ALA A 5 23.64 18.68 -33.34
CA ALA A 5 24.20 18.99 -32.04
C ALA A 5 24.72 20.42 -32.03
N THR A 6 24.62 21.11 -30.90
CA THR A 6 25.50 22.23 -30.55
C THR A 6 25.61 22.36 -29.04
N ALA A 7 26.73 21.87 -28.50
CA ALA A 7 27.21 22.24 -27.18
C ALA A 7 28.01 23.55 -27.29
N ARG A 8 27.82 24.48 -26.32
CA ARG A 8 28.92 25.32 -25.80
C ARG A 8 28.55 26.10 -24.53
N THR A 9 29.24 25.73 -23.45
CA THR A 9 29.98 26.57 -22.48
C THR A 9 29.27 27.72 -21.74
N ALA A 10 29.14 27.55 -20.42
CA ALA A 10 29.18 28.65 -19.45
C ALA A 10 29.75 28.17 -18.09
N SER A 11 31.03 27.79 -18.10
CA SER A 11 31.84 27.59 -16.89
C SER A 11 32.67 28.86 -16.69
N ALA A 12 32.28 29.74 -15.75
CA ALA A 12 33.12 30.81 -15.17
C ALA A 12 32.36 31.73 -14.17
N ARG A 13 31.40 31.25 -13.37
CA ARG A 13 30.70 32.09 -12.37
C ARG A 13 30.52 31.49 -10.97
N THR A 14 31.04 30.29 -10.71
CA THR A 14 30.76 29.53 -9.48
C THR A 14 31.84 29.61 -8.40
N ALA A 15 32.88 30.44 -8.56
CA ALA A 15 34.03 30.43 -7.65
C ALA A 15 34.01 31.48 -6.51
N THR A 16 33.01 32.37 -6.44
CA THR A 16 33.02 33.51 -5.48
C THR A 16 31.91 33.50 -4.43
N VAL A 17 31.04 32.49 -4.39
CA VAL A 17 29.94 32.39 -3.39
C VAL A 17 30.31 31.52 -2.17
N LEU A 18 31.36 30.68 -2.28
CA LEU A 18 31.72 29.69 -1.25
C LEU A 18 32.51 30.25 -0.05
N ALA A 19 33.04 31.47 -0.12
CA ALA A 19 33.84 32.03 0.98
C ALA A 19 33.00 32.81 2.01
N ALA A 20 31.82 33.32 1.63
CA ALA A 20 30.98 34.13 2.51
C ALA A 20 30.06 33.29 3.42
N THR A 21 29.76 32.04 3.04
CA THR A 21 28.90 31.15 3.83
C THR A 21 29.62 30.46 4.99
N MET A 22 30.95 30.26 4.91
CA MET A 22 31.73 29.66 6.00
C MET A 22 31.88 30.58 7.23
N LEU A 23 31.83 31.91 7.06
CA LEU A 23 31.97 32.86 8.17
C LEU A 23 30.65 33.06 8.96
N ALA A 24 29.51 32.76 8.35
CA ALA A 24 28.22 32.80 9.05
C ALA A 24 28.03 31.57 9.97
N VAL A 25 28.56 30.40 9.60
CA VAL A 25 28.41 29.15 10.36
C VAL A 25 29.20 29.17 11.68
N THR A 26 30.33 29.88 11.76
CA THR A 26 31.13 29.93 12.99
C THR A 26 30.57 30.86 14.07
N LEU A 27 29.75 31.87 13.72
CA LEU A 27 29.09 32.73 14.70
C LEU A 27 27.81 32.12 15.31
N LEU A 28 27.18 31.13 14.66
CA LEU A 28 26.04 30.42 15.25
C LEU A 28 26.44 29.42 16.35
N LEU A 29 27.70 28.94 16.38
CA LEU A 29 28.16 28.03 17.43
C LEU A 29 28.54 28.73 18.74
N ALA A 30 28.75 30.05 18.73
CA ALA A 30 29.02 30.83 19.95
C ALA A 30 27.74 31.10 20.79
N GLY A 31 26.56 30.72 20.28
CA GLY A 31 25.28 30.85 21.00
C GLY A 31 24.97 29.73 22.00
N CYS A 32 25.69 28.60 21.98
CA CYS A 32 25.47 27.49 22.92
C CYS A 32 26.20 27.65 24.27
N ALA A 33 26.98 28.73 24.44
CA ALA A 33 27.64 29.04 25.70
C ALA A 33 26.92 30.16 26.46
N SER A 34 25.58 30.11 26.54
CA SER A 34 24.88 30.84 27.60
C SER A 34 25.25 30.17 28.93
N PRO A 35 25.65 30.92 29.97
CA PRO A 35 25.80 30.34 31.31
C PRO A 35 24.48 29.66 31.66
N ALA A 36 24.55 28.39 32.06
CA ALA A 36 23.38 27.56 32.26
C ALA A 36 22.40 28.28 33.18
N ALA A 37 21.20 28.58 32.66
CA ALA A 37 20.12 29.21 33.41
C ALA A 37 19.45 28.26 34.42
N TYR A 38 20.08 27.10 34.70
CA TYR A 38 19.60 25.99 35.51
C TYR A 38 20.78 25.12 35.98
N SER A 39 20.56 24.26 36.98
CA SER A 39 21.60 23.40 37.58
C SER A 39 22.08 22.29 36.62
N GLU A 40 23.28 21.77 36.84
CA GLU A 40 23.83 20.64 36.07
C GLU A 40 22.96 19.38 36.20
N GLU A 41 22.43 19.13 37.40
CA GLU A 41 21.51 18.02 37.66
C GLU A 41 20.21 18.14 36.84
N THR A 42 19.60 19.34 36.81
CA THR A 42 18.42 19.61 35.96
C THR A 42 18.74 19.43 34.48
N ALA A 43 19.94 19.83 34.06
CA ALA A 43 20.39 19.66 32.69
C ALA A 43 20.48 18.18 32.30
N GLN A 44 20.99 17.33 33.19
CA GLN A 44 21.15 15.89 32.97
C GLN A 44 19.79 15.18 32.91
N ASP A 45 18.87 15.47 33.84
CA ASP A 45 17.52 14.87 33.84
C ASP A 45 16.74 15.21 32.57
N LEU A 46 16.76 16.48 32.14
CA LEU A 46 16.11 16.89 30.89
C LEU A 46 16.74 16.21 29.66
N GLN A 47 18.06 16.06 29.62
CA GLN A 47 18.75 15.39 28.51
C GLN A 47 18.42 13.90 28.44
N GLU A 48 18.40 13.21 29.58
CA GLU A 48 18.05 11.78 29.65
C GLU A 48 16.64 11.53 29.14
N ARG A 49 15.69 12.38 29.53
CA ARG A 49 14.29 12.30 29.05
C ARG A 49 14.17 12.57 27.56
N VAL A 50 14.88 13.57 27.02
CA VAL A 50 14.92 13.80 25.57
C VAL A 50 15.49 12.58 24.85
N LEU A 51 16.54 11.95 25.38
CA LEU A 51 17.09 10.72 24.81
C LEU A 51 16.05 9.60 24.80
N ALA A 52 15.30 9.41 25.89
CA ALA A 52 14.23 8.43 25.97
C ALA A 52 13.11 8.66 24.94
N VAL A 53 12.71 9.92 24.71
CA VAL A 53 11.76 10.29 23.64
C VAL A 53 12.32 9.92 22.27
N THR A 54 13.59 10.24 22.00
CA THR A 54 14.22 9.97 20.70
C THR A 54 14.42 8.48 20.42
N ASP A 55 14.70 7.67 21.43
CA ASP A 55 14.86 6.21 21.30
C ASP A 55 13.52 5.55 20.98
N ALA A 56 12.45 5.96 21.67
CA ALA A 56 11.09 5.50 21.37
C ALA A 56 10.66 5.90 19.94
N ALA A 57 10.89 7.16 19.54
CA ALA A 57 10.58 7.63 18.19
C ALA A 57 11.42 6.90 17.11
N ALA A 58 12.69 6.62 17.37
CA ALA A 58 13.59 5.93 16.43
C ALA A 58 13.21 4.46 16.22
N SER A 59 12.60 3.83 17.22
CA SER A 59 12.03 2.48 17.14
C SER A 59 10.61 2.44 16.59
N ALA A 60 10.07 3.59 16.15
CA ALA A 60 8.69 3.79 15.72
C ALA A 60 7.64 3.42 16.79
N ASP A 61 8.04 3.41 18.07
CA ASP A 61 7.10 3.27 19.19
C ASP A 61 6.57 4.66 19.57
N TYR A 62 5.71 5.20 18.70
CA TYR A 62 5.17 6.56 18.86
C TYR A 62 4.25 6.67 20.09
N ALA A 63 3.60 5.57 20.49
CA ALA A 63 2.82 5.52 21.72
C ALA A 63 3.72 5.65 22.97
N ALA A 64 4.84 4.93 23.01
CA ALA A 64 5.82 5.11 24.08
C ALA A 64 6.45 6.52 24.04
N ALA A 65 6.75 7.05 22.85
CA ALA A 65 7.29 8.39 22.71
C ALA A 65 6.35 9.46 23.30
N GLN A 66 5.03 9.33 23.09
CA GLN A 66 4.03 10.22 23.68
C GLN A 66 4.06 10.20 25.22
N VAL A 67 4.11 9.00 25.82
CA VAL A 67 4.27 8.85 27.29
C VAL A 67 5.56 9.52 27.79
N ARG A 68 6.67 9.36 27.06
CA ARG A 68 7.94 10.01 27.43
C ARG A 68 7.89 11.53 27.32
N ILE A 69 7.14 12.07 26.37
CA ILE A 69 6.92 13.51 26.24
C ILE A 69 6.09 14.03 27.43
N ASP A 70 5.04 13.32 27.83
CA ASP A 70 4.26 13.67 29.03
C ASP A 70 5.13 13.69 30.28
N GLU A 71 5.99 12.68 30.45
CA GLU A 71 6.96 12.61 31.55
C GLU A 71 7.97 13.78 31.52
N LEU A 72 8.42 14.20 30.33
CA LEU A 72 9.31 15.36 30.15
C LEU A 72 8.60 16.67 30.48
N ARG A 73 7.32 16.82 30.08
CA ARG A 73 6.49 17.99 30.43
C ARG A 73 6.32 18.10 31.94
N VAL A 74 6.04 17.00 32.63
CA VAL A 74 5.96 16.95 34.10
C VAL A 74 7.28 17.38 34.74
N ALA A 75 8.41 16.83 34.28
CA ALA A 75 9.72 17.19 34.83
C ALA A 75 10.06 18.69 34.64
N ALA A 76 9.75 19.26 33.48
CA ALA A 76 9.93 20.68 33.23
C ALA A 76 9.07 21.56 34.15
N ASN A 77 7.81 21.17 34.40
CA ASN A 77 6.92 21.85 35.33
C ASN A 77 7.44 21.78 36.77
N ASP A 78 7.92 20.61 37.20
CA ASP A 78 8.47 20.42 38.54
C ASP A 78 9.76 21.24 38.75
N ALA A 79 10.64 21.28 37.74
CA ALA A 79 11.85 22.11 37.78
C ALA A 79 11.52 23.61 37.87
N LEU A 80 10.49 24.08 37.15
CA LEU A 80 9.99 25.45 37.30
C LEU A 80 9.46 25.69 38.73
N ALA A 81 8.65 24.78 39.28
CA ALA A 81 8.08 24.91 40.61
C ALA A 81 9.15 24.93 41.72
N ARG A 82 10.27 24.23 41.52
CA ARG A 82 11.44 24.27 42.41
C ARG A 82 12.35 25.51 42.19
N GLY A 83 12.08 26.32 41.18
CA GLY A 83 12.91 27.47 40.80
C GLY A 83 14.24 27.07 40.15
N GLU A 84 14.36 25.82 39.70
CA GLU A 84 15.53 25.30 38.98
C GLU A 84 15.52 25.72 37.51
N LEU A 85 14.37 26.16 36.99
CA LEU A 85 14.17 26.62 35.63
C LEU A 85 13.49 28.00 35.64
N SER A 86 13.91 28.92 34.77
CA SER A 86 13.20 30.20 34.60
C SER A 86 11.89 30.01 33.84
N GLU A 87 10.91 30.89 34.09
CA GLU A 87 9.62 30.90 33.38
C GLU A 87 9.81 31.01 31.85
N GLU A 88 10.72 31.88 31.40
CA GLU A 88 11.03 32.04 29.96
C GLU A 88 11.56 30.75 29.35
N ARG A 89 12.45 30.04 30.06
CA ARG A 89 13.02 28.77 29.58
C ARG A 89 11.96 27.67 29.57
N HIS A 90 11.15 27.59 30.63
CA HIS A 90 10.03 26.67 30.72
C HIS A 90 9.06 26.86 29.55
N ALA A 91 8.64 28.10 29.30
CA ALA A 91 7.74 28.42 28.19
C ALA A 91 8.32 28.01 26.83
N ALA A 92 9.62 28.22 26.61
CA ALA A 92 10.30 27.77 25.40
C ALA A 92 10.33 26.23 25.27
N ILE A 93 10.54 25.50 26.37
CA ILE A 93 10.52 24.04 26.38
C ILE A 93 9.11 23.52 26.09
N VAL A 94 8.08 24.02 26.78
CA VAL A 94 6.69 23.57 26.57
C VAL A 94 6.24 23.84 25.14
N SER A 95 6.54 25.00 24.58
CA SER A 95 6.24 25.32 23.18
C SER A 95 6.91 24.34 22.20
N ALA A 96 8.16 23.93 22.47
CA ALA A 96 8.82 22.92 21.66
C ALA A 96 8.18 21.53 21.82
N LEU A 97 7.76 21.15 23.03
CA LEU A 97 7.06 19.89 23.28
C LEU A 97 5.70 19.84 22.58
N ASP A 98 4.94 20.93 22.57
CA ASP A 98 3.66 21.02 21.85
C ASP A 98 3.83 20.75 20.34
N LEU A 99 4.93 21.24 19.74
CA LEU A 99 5.25 20.94 18.34
C LEU A 99 5.57 19.46 18.13
N VAL A 100 6.37 18.86 19.02
CA VAL A 100 6.73 17.44 18.92
C VAL A 100 5.51 16.55 19.17
N GLU A 101 4.63 16.88 20.12
CA GLU A 101 3.35 16.17 20.34
C GLU A 101 2.49 16.21 19.08
N SER A 102 2.38 17.38 18.42
CA SER A 102 1.66 17.48 17.15
C SER A 102 2.26 16.59 16.06
N ASP A 103 3.59 16.48 15.99
CA ASP A 103 4.27 15.62 15.01
C ASP A 103 4.04 14.12 15.33
N ILE A 104 4.08 13.74 16.60
CA ILE A 104 3.82 12.37 17.06
C ILE A 104 2.35 11.97 16.83
N ASP A 105 1.41 12.85 17.12
CA ASP A 105 -0.01 12.63 16.84
C ASP A 105 -0.25 12.44 15.33
N ALA A 106 0.43 13.23 14.49
CA ALA A 106 0.38 13.06 13.05
C ALA A 106 0.98 11.71 12.60
N ALA A 107 2.06 11.25 13.23
CA ALA A 107 2.65 9.94 12.96
C ALA A 107 1.70 8.80 13.33
N LEU A 108 1.09 8.84 14.51
CA LEU A 108 0.09 7.86 14.96
C LEU A 108 -1.13 7.82 14.04
N ALA A 109 -1.63 8.99 13.60
CA ALA A 109 -2.72 9.07 12.63
C ALA A 109 -2.33 8.46 11.27
N ALA A 110 -1.09 8.68 10.82
CA ALA A 110 -0.58 8.09 9.59
C ALA A 110 -0.47 6.55 9.67
N GLU A 111 -0.03 6.01 10.81
CA GLU A 111 0.02 4.56 11.05
C GLU A 111 -1.38 3.93 11.03
N ALA A 112 -2.35 4.57 11.70
CA ALA A 112 -3.73 4.12 11.68
C ALA A 112 -4.31 4.11 10.27
N ALA A 113 -4.11 5.20 9.52
CA ALA A 113 -4.56 5.30 8.12
C ALA A 113 -3.89 4.24 7.21
N ALA A 114 -2.61 3.96 7.43
CA ALA A 114 -1.90 2.92 6.68
C ALA A 114 -2.44 1.52 7.00
N ALA A 115 -2.74 1.23 8.27
CA ALA A 115 -3.34 -0.03 8.68
C ALA A 115 -4.74 -0.24 8.07
N GLU A 116 -5.57 0.80 8.09
CA GLU A 116 -6.90 0.78 7.44
C GLU A 116 -6.80 0.56 5.94
N ALA A 117 -5.88 1.27 5.26
CA ALA A 117 -5.66 1.10 3.83
C ALA A 117 -5.19 -0.33 3.49
N ALA A 118 -4.32 -0.92 4.31
CA ALA A 118 -3.87 -2.29 4.14
C ALA A 118 -5.02 -3.30 4.32
N ALA A 119 -5.90 -3.08 5.30
CA ALA A 119 -7.08 -3.92 5.52
C ALA A 119 -8.05 -3.86 4.32
N GLN A 120 -8.35 -2.65 3.82
CA GLN A 120 -9.21 -2.46 2.65
C GLN A 120 -8.62 -3.11 1.39
N ALA A 121 -7.31 -3.01 1.20
CA ALA A 121 -6.62 -3.64 0.07
C ALA A 121 -6.74 -5.18 0.14
N ALA A 122 -6.58 -5.77 1.33
CA ALA A 122 -6.73 -7.21 1.53
C ALA A 122 -8.17 -7.69 1.24
N GLU A 123 -9.18 -6.97 1.71
CA GLU A 123 -10.59 -7.25 1.43
C GLU A 123 -10.91 -7.14 -0.06
N ALA A 124 -10.40 -6.11 -0.74
CA ALA A 124 -10.58 -5.93 -2.18
C ALA A 124 -9.92 -7.05 -3.00
N GLU A 125 -8.74 -7.51 -2.58
CA GLU A 125 -8.07 -8.66 -3.22
C GLU A 125 -8.86 -9.95 -3.05
N GLU A 126 -9.42 -10.20 -1.86
CA GLU A 126 -10.27 -11.36 -1.61
C GLU A 126 -11.56 -11.31 -2.43
N ALA A 127 -12.22 -10.16 -2.48
CA ALA A 127 -13.40 -9.96 -3.31
C ALA A 127 -13.10 -10.17 -4.80
N ALA A 128 -11.94 -9.71 -5.28
CA ALA A 128 -11.51 -9.93 -6.66
C ALA A 128 -11.27 -11.41 -6.96
N ARG A 129 -10.65 -12.17 -6.03
CA ARG A 129 -10.46 -13.62 -6.18
C ARG A 129 -11.80 -14.35 -6.25
N PHE A 130 -12.74 -14.00 -5.38
CA PHE A 130 -14.06 -14.62 -5.40
C PHE A 130 -14.84 -14.31 -6.68
N ALA A 131 -14.79 -13.06 -7.16
CA ALA A 131 -15.41 -12.68 -8.41
C ALA A 131 -14.79 -13.42 -9.62
N GLU A 132 -13.47 -13.64 -9.61
CA GLU A 132 -12.80 -14.45 -10.62
C GLU A 132 -13.25 -15.90 -10.60
N GLU A 133 -13.29 -16.51 -9.41
CA GLU A 133 -13.74 -17.90 -9.23
C GLU A 133 -15.18 -18.09 -9.71
N GLN A 134 -16.08 -17.16 -9.36
CA GLN A 134 -17.45 -17.17 -9.87
C GLN A 134 -17.50 -17.08 -11.40
N ARG A 135 -16.70 -16.19 -12.00
CA ARG A 135 -16.66 -16.06 -13.46
C ARG A 135 -16.19 -17.36 -14.13
N LEU A 136 -15.18 -18.02 -13.57
CA LEU A 136 -14.70 -19.31 -14.08
C LEU A 136 -15.74 -20.43 -13.88
N ALA A 137 -16.46 -20.43 -12.76
CA ALA A 137 -17.53 -21.38 -12.52
C ALA A 137 -18.70 -21.21 -13.50
N ASP A 138 -19.11 -19.96 -13.77
CA ASP A 138 -20.16 -19.63 -14.73
C ASP A 138 -19.75 -20.00 -16.16
N GLU A 139 -18.49 -19.74 -16.55
CA GLU A 139 -17.94 -20.14 -17.84
C GLU A 139 -17.91 -21.67 -18.00
N ALA A 140 -17.51 -22.39 -16.95
CA ALA A 140 -17.51 -23.85 -16.95
C ALA A 140 -18.93 -24.42 -17.07
N ALA A 141 -19.91 -23.83 -16.39
CA ALA A 141 -21.32 -24.22 -16.50
C ALA A 141 -21.86 -23.98 -17.92
N ALA A 142 -21.56 -22.82 -18.52
CA ALA A 142 -21.98 -22.53 -19.89
C ALA A 142 -21.33 -23.48 -20.92
N ALA A 143 -20.05 -23.83 -20.73
CA ALA A 143 -19.36 -24.79 -21.59
C ALA A 143 -19.93 -26.22 -21.48
N GLU A 144 -20.34 -26.61 -20.27
CA GLU A 144 -21.04 -27.89 -20.03
C GLU A 144 -22.40 -27.94 -20.74
N ASP A 145 -23.21 -26.88 -20.58
CA ASP A 145 -24.52 -26.77 -21.23
C ASP A 145 -24.38 -26.83 -22.75
N GLN A 146 -23.37 -26.16 -23.33
CA GLN A 146 -23.09 -26.23 -24.76
C GLN A 146 -22.72 -27.64 -25.21
N ARG A 147 -21.89 -28.36 -24.43
CA ARG A 147 -21.51 -29.75 -24.76
C ARG A 147 -22.71 -30.68 -24.78
N LEU A 148 -23.62 -30.53 -23.80
CA LEU A 148 -24.85 -31.31 -23.74
C LEU A 148 -25.79 -30.99 -24.92
N ALA A 149 -25.88 -29.72 -25.33
CA ALA A 149 -26.67 -29.32 -26.50
C ALA A 149 -26.09 -29.91 -27.80
N ASP A 150 -24.77 -29.86 -27.98
CA ASP A 150 -24.09 -30.42 -29.15
C ASP A 150 -24.25 -31.96 -29.21
N GLU A 151 -24.15 -32.65 -28.06
CA GLU A 151 -24.38 -34.10 -27.97
C GLU A 151 -25.83 -34.47 -28.33
N ALA A 152 -26.81 -33.71 -27.83
CA ALA A 152 -28.22 -33.91 -28.17
C ALA A 152 -28.50 -33.71 -29.66
N ALA A 153 -27.92 -32.66 -30.26
CA ALA A 153 -28.04 -32.40 -31.70
C ALA A 153 -27.41 -33.52 -32.54
N ALA A 154 -26.24 -34.03 -32.13
CA ALA A 154 -25.59 -35.16 -32.79
C ALA A 154 -26.43 -36.45 -32.68
N ALA A 155 -27.08 -36.70 -31.53
CA ALA A 155 -27.97 -37.83 -31.34
C ALA A 155 -29.24 -37.74 -32.22
N GLU A 156 -29.82 -36.54 -32.36
CA GLU A 156 -30.95 -36.30 -33.25
C GLU A 156 -30.58 -36.52 -34.73
N GLU A 157 -29.43 -36.00 -35.16
CA GLU A 157 -28.93 -36.22 -36.52
C GLU A 157 -28.66 -37.72 -36.80
N ALA A 158 -28.06 -38.43 -35.85
CA ALA A 158 -27.83 -39.86 -35.96
C ALA A 158 -29.16 -40.64 -36.10
N ALA A 159 -30.19 -40.25 -35.34
CA ALA A 159 -31.53 -40.85 -35.44
C ALA A 159 -32.16 -40.62 -36.82
N ARG A 160 -32.06 -39.39 -37.36
CA ARG A 160 -32.54 -39.05 -38.72
C ARG A 160 -31.87 -39.90 -39.81
N LEU A 161 -30.54 -40.04 -39.73
CA LEU A 161 -29.78 -40.86 -40.68
C LEU A 161 -30.13 -42.35 -40.57
N ALA A 162 -30.41 -42.86 -39.36
CA ALA A 162 -30.84 -44.23 -39.16
C ALA A 162 -32.24 -44.50 -39.77
N GLU A 163 -33.17 -43.55 -39.61
CA GLU A 163 -34.50 -43.63 -40.22
C GLU A 163 -34.43 -43.59 -41.75
N GLU A 164 -33.61 -42.71 -42.33
CA GLU A 164 -33.40 -42.64 -43.78
C GLU A 164 -32.88 -43.97 -44.35
N LYS A 165 -31.86 -44.55 -43.70
CA LYS A 165 -31.31 -45.87 -44.08
C LYS A 165 -32.34 -46.99 -43.98
N ALA A 166 -33.18 -46.98 -42.94
CA ALA A 166 -34.24 -47.98 -42.77
C ALA A 166 -35.28 -47.90 -43.90
N LYS A 167 -35.70 -46.69 -44.29
CA LYS A 167 -36.61 -46.47 -45.42
C LYS A 167 -36.01 -46.90 -46.75
N GLU A 168 -34.70 -46.72 -46.94
CA GLU A 168 -34.01 -47.14 -48.16
C GLU A 168 -33.88 -48.68 -48.26
N GLN A 169 -33.64 -49.36 -47.14
CA GLN A 169 -33.65 -50.83 -47.07
C GLN A 169 -35.05 -51.40 -47.37
N GLU A 170 -36.12 -50.84 -46.80
CA GLU A 170 -37.49 -51.31 -47.04
C GLU A 170 -37.90 -51.20 -48.51
N LYS A 171 -37.46 -50.13 -49.21
CA LYS A 171 -37.68 -49.99 -50.66
C LYS A 171 -36.97 -51.07 -51.47
N GLN A 172 -35.73 -51.43 -51.10
CA GLN A 172 -34.97 -52.47 -51.79
C GLN A 172 -35.60 -53.87 -51.61
N ASP A 173 -36.15 -54.15 -50.43
CA ASP A 173 -36.79 -55.44 -50.14
C ASP A 173 -38.20 -55.57 -50.77
N GLY A 174 -38.90 -54.45 -50.99
CA GLY A 174 -40.25 -54.41 -51.57
C GLY A 174 -40.33 -54.68 -53.09
N GLU A 175 -39.26 -54.46 -53.86
CA GLU A 175 -39.21 -54.75 -55.31
C GLU A 175 -38.98 -56.25 -55.63
N GLY A 176 -38.68 -57.08 -54.63
CA GLY A 176 -38.40 -58.51 -54.79
C GLY A 176 -39.61 -59.42 -54.58
N LYS A 177 -40.74 -59.24 -55.30
CA LYS A 177 -41.82 -60.26 -55.31
C LYS A 177 -41.74 -61.12 -56.58
N PRO A 178 -41.45 -62.43 -56.48
CA PRO A 178 -41.26 -63.29 -57.64
C PRO A 178 -42.58 -63.54 -58.35
N GLY A 179 -42.56 -63.34 -59.66
CA GLY A 179 -43.62 -63.76 -60.58
C GLY A 179 -43.93 -65.23 -60.39
N LYS A 180 -45.22 -65.53 -60.31
CA LYS A 180 -45.77 -66.86 -60.20
C LYS A 180 -45.45 -67.61 -61.49
N ASN A 181 -44.59 -68.61 -61.41
CA ASN A 181 -44.38 -69.60 -62.47
C ASN A 181 -45.57 -70.57 -62.42
N ASP A 182 -46.56 -70.36 -63.28
CA ASP A 182 -47.53 -71.37 -63.65
C ASP A 182 -46.92 -72.13 -64.86
N ASN A 183 -46.61 -73.41 -64.68
CA ASN A 183 -46.08 -74.28 -65.74
C ASN A 183 -47.07 -75.44 -65.94
N ASP A 184 -47.89 -75.33 -67.00
CA ASP A 184 -48.64 -76.41 -67.65
C ASP A 184 -47.78 -77.08 -68.74
#